data_AF-A0AAV9GQ25-F1
#
_entry.id   AF-A0AAV9GQ25-F1
#
_cell.length_a   1.000
_cell.length_b   1.000
_cell.length_c   1.000
_cell.angle_alpha   90.00
_cell.angle_beta   90.00
_cell.angle_gamma   90.00
#
_symmetry.space_group_name_H-M   'P 1'
#
loop_
_entity.id
_entity.type
_entity.pdbx_description
1 polymer ?
#
loop_
_entity_poly.entity_id
_entity_poly.type
_entity_poly.pdbx_seq_one_letter_code
_entity_poly.pdbx_strand_id
1 'polypeptide(L)'
;MAGTCPAERPVVRPAEGLSADESRWLGQREKATHSALVSVLERTNIGNIDVRAYLQDIVDDGGTLPRIGIAVSGGGYRALMNGAGALGAFHNRTTASTEVGGLGGILQASTYLSGLSGGSWLVGSLYMANFTSVQSIVGATSGPLSQLWQFNETIIEGPATLSTRDYYQQIQDAVDAKANAGYHTTITNTWGRSPSPAYTLSSAFDNGTLAPDAPCVRGVDNIGFIVGTSSSLFNQAFLQLGRASLDGFIPEFFVRSLNNTLADISEENTDVASWPKPFFGYRPADNPNAESRTLDLVDGAPPTRPPTGPTAPPSSPPLAARPLAAPTSAPPRRIASPPFPPSAHTFVNLGLNRRPTFFGCNPDLTGTASPPGPLIVYLPNAPYSYFSNETTFQMEYTPEEWRTIMRNGADGVTLANSSLDAQWPARVGCAILERSLRRTGTKFPSKCDECFARYCWNGTVNETTPAEVYSPAMILTSSAGRRGVGWWLVGWGLVGWGFQALVAWLVVLVVWI
;
A
#
# COMPACT_ATOMS: atom_id res chain seq x y z
N MET A 1 -2.87 -16.75 -23.60
CA MET A 1 -2.60 -17.84 -24.58
C MET A 1 -2.79 -19.17 -23.87
N ALA A 2 -3.56 -20.09 -24.45
CA ALA A 2 -3.74 -21.45 -23.90
C ALA A 2 -2.42 -22.24 -24.01
N GLY A 3 -1.91 -22.74 -22.88
CA GLY A 3 -0.68 -23.54 -22.84
C GLY A 3 -0.92 -24.92 -22.22
N THR A 4 0.06 -25.81 -22.39
CA THR A 4 0.09 -27.11 -21.71
C THR A 4 0.21 -26.89 -20.21
N CYS A 5 -0.67 -27.56 -19.45
CA CYS A 5 -0.60 -27.53 -18.00
C CYS A 5 0.71 -28.14 -17.47
N PRO A 6 1.24 -27.62 -16.34
CA PRO A 6 2.28 -28.34 -15.61
C PRO A 6 1.79 -29.75 -15.26
N ALA A 7 2.74 -30.70 -15.12
CA ALA A 7 2.44 -32.10 -14.81
C ALA A 7 1.57 -32.24 -13.55
N GLU A 8 1.81 -31.38 -12.56
CA GLU A 8 0.91 -31.16 -11.42
C GLU A 8 -0.01 -29.97 -11.73
N ARG A 9 -1.31 -30.23 -11.90
CA ARG A 9 -2.31 -29.18 -12.14
C ARG A 9 -2.55 -28.39 -10.85
N PRO A 10 -2.67 -27.05 -10.93
CA PRO A 10 -2.95 -26.25 -9.74
C PRO A 10 -4.35 -26.58 -9.19
N VAL A 11 -4.47 -26.49 -7.87
CA VAL A 11 -5.71 -26.74 -7.13
C VAL A 11 -5.91 -25.68 -6.06
N VAL A 12 -7.16 -25.42 -5.69
CA VAL A 12 -7.50 -24.56 -4.55
C VAL A 12 -7.05 -25.24 -3.27
N ARG A 13 -6.22 -24.54 -2.48
CA ARG A 13 -5.81 -25.00 -1.16
C ARG A 13 -6.74 -24.46 -0.07
N PRO A 14 -7.08 -25.26 0.95
CA PRO A 14 -7.64 -24.75 2.20
C PRO A 14 -6.68 -23.73 2.86
N ALA A 15 -7.25 -22.67 3.44
CA ALA A 15 -6.50 -21.61 4.10
C ALA A 15 -6.24 -21.94 5.59
N GLU A 16 -5.61 -23.09 5.85
CA GLU A 16 -5.29 -23.57 7.21
C GLU A 16 -3.97 -23.00 7.75
N GLY A 17 -3.21 -22.28 6.92
CA GLY A 17 -1.95 -21.65 7.24
C GLY A 17 -1.30 -20.97 6.03
N LEU A 18 -0.05 -20.55 6.19
CA LEU A 18 0.79 -20.07 5.09
C LEU A 18 0.95 -21.17 4.04
N SER A 19 1.21 -20.78 2.78
CA SER A 19 1.52 -21.78 1.75
C SER A 19 2.87 -22.45 2.05
N ALA A 20 3.10 -23.62 1.46
CA ALA A 20 4.39 -24.31 1.56
C ALA A 20 5.53 -23.45 1.01
N ASP A 21 5.27 -22.70 -0.07
CA ASP A 21 6.25 -21.81 -0.69
C ASP A 21 6.56 -20.60 0.19
N GLU A 22 5.56 -19.98 0.80
CA GLU A 22 5.76 -18.86 1.71
C GLU A 22 6.50 -19.32 2.97
N SER A 23 6.12 -20.48 3.53
CA SER A 23 6.81 -21.09 4.67
C SER A 23 8.28 -21.37 4.37
N ARG A 24 8.58 -21.92 3.19
CA ARG A 24 9.95 -22.18 2.74
C ARG A 24 10.73 -20.89 2.52
N TRP A 25 10.09 -19.90 1.91
CA TRP A 25 10.68 -18.58 1.66
C TRP A 25 11.01 -17.86 2.97
N LEU A 26 10.14 -17.93 3.99
CA LEU A 26 10.40 -17.35 5.30
C LEU A 26 11.70 -17.88 5.92
N GLY A 27 11.94 -19.19 5.86
CA GLY A 27 13.19 -19.78 6.35
C GLY A 27 14.44 -19.30 5.58
N GLN A 28 14.30 -18.90 4.31
CA GLN A 28 15.39 -18.25 3.57
C GLN A 28 15.50 -16.77 3.92
N ARG A 29 14.36 -16.07 4.06
CA ARG A 29 14.30 -14.65 4.35
C ARG A 29 14.86 -14.33 5.73
N GLU A 30 14.61 -15.17 6.72
CA GLU A 30 15.12 -15.01 8.09
C GLU A 30 16.66 -14.94 8.14
N LYS A 31 17.35 -15.69 7.27
CA LYS A 31 18.82 -15.62 7.14
C LYS A 31 19.29 -14.24 6.66
N ALA A 32 18.53 -13.61 5.76
CA ALA A 32 18.83 -12.29 5.24
C ALA A 32 18.40 -11.17 6.20
N THR A 33 17.28 -11.33 6.90
CA THR A 33 16.81 -10.32 7.85
C THR A 33 17.62 -10.31 9.12
N HIS A 34 18.20 -11.44 9.56
CA HIS A 34 19.03 -11.50 10.76
C HIS A 34 20.20 -10.50 10.71
N SER A 35 21.03 -10.55 9.66
CA SER A 35 22.17 -9.64 9.53
C SER A 35 21.74 -8.18 9.38
N ALA A 36 20.63 -7.92 8.68
CA ALA A 36 20.06 -6.59 8.54
C ALA A 36 19.50 -6.03 9.87
N LEU A 37 18.83 -6.87 10.67
CA LEU A 37 18.31 -6.53 12.00
C LEU A 37 19.45 -6.15 12.94
N VAL A 38 20.49 -6.99 13.05
CA VAL A 38 21.68 -6.69 13.86
C VAL A 38 22.27 -5.35 13.43
N SER A 39 22.52 -5.17 12.13
CA SER A 39 23.11 -3.95 11.59
C SER A 39 22.30 -2.69 11.90
N VAL A 40 20.97 -2.73 11.73
CA VAL A 40 20.09 -1.59 12.04
C VAL A 40 20.04 -1.32 13.53
N LEU A 41 19.79 -2.35 14.34
CA LEU A 41 19.54 -2.21 15.77
C LEU A 41 20.80 -1.84 16.57
N GLU A 42 22.00 -2.22 16.12
CA GLU A 42 23.25 -1.71 16.69
C GLU A 42 23.39 -0.20 16.47
N ARG A 43 23.01 0.31 15.28
CA ARG A 43 23.07 1.75 14.97
C ARG A 43 22.02 2.58 15.71
N THR A 44 20.87 2.01 16.02
CA THR A 44 19.78 2.74 16.70
C THR A 44 20.11 3.06 18.16
N ASN A 45 21.10 2.38 18.77
CA ASN A 45 21.59 2.66 20.13
C ASN A 45 20.46 2.70 21.19
N ILE A 46 19.70 1.60 21.26
CA ILE A 46 18.56 1.41 22.16
C ILE A 46 18.92 1.30 23.65
N GLY A 47 20.20 1.39 24.01
CA GLY A 47 20.67 1.42 25.39
C GLY A 47 21.47 0.17 25.77
N ASN A 48 21.24 -0.33 26.97
CA ASN A 48 22.03 -1.38 27.62
C ASN A 48 21.58 -2.80 27.26
N ILE A 49 21.44 -3.09 25.97
CA ILE A 49 21.18 -4.45 25.47
C ILE A 49 22.23 -4.78 24.40
N ASP A 50 22.85 -5.94 24.53
CA ASP A 50 23.66 -6.51 23.46
C ASP A 50 22.70 -7.11 22.43
N VAL A 51 22.36 -6.28 21.43
CA VAL A 51 21.44 -6.64 20.34
C VAL A 51 21.89 -7.90 19.62
N ARG A 52 23.20 -8.05 19.40
CA ARG A 52 23.73 -9.18 18.64
C ARG A 52 23.58 -10.47 19.42
N ALA A 53 24.00 -10.48 20.67
CA ALA A 53 23.82 -11.63 21.56
C ALA A 53 22.33 -11.97 21.69
N TYR A 54 21.48 -10.97 21.94
CA TYR A 54 20.04 -11.17 22.10
C TYR A 54 19.36 -11.79 20.87
N LEU A 55 19.67 -11.30 19.65
CA LEU A 55 19.09 -11.88 18.43
C LEU A 55 19.66 -13.26 18.13
N GLN A 56 20.93 -13.51 18.47
CA GLN A 56 21.54 -14.83 18.33
C GLN A 56 20.91 -15.84 19.28
N ASP A 57 20.69 -15.49 20.55
CA ASP A 57 20.04 -16.35 21.55
C ASP A 57 18.64 -16.78 21.08
N ILE A 58 17.86 -15.86 20.48
CA ILE A 58 16.55 -16.20 19.89
C ILE A 58 16.69 -17.27 18.82
N VAL A 59 17.70 -17.18 17.95
CA VAL A 59 17.92 -18.13 16.87
C VAL A 59 18.39 -19.48 17.41
N ASP A 60 19.31 -19.46 18.39
CA ASP A 60 19.88 -20.67 19.00
C ASP A 60 18.82 -21.46 19.79
N ASP A 61 17.88 -20.78 20.43
CA ASP A 61 16.72 -21.37 21.11
C ASP A 61 15.62 -21.87 20.15
N GLY A 62 15.80 -21.73 18.83
CA GLY A 62 14.79 -22.08 17.83
C GLY A 62 13.57 -21.14 17.82
N GLY A 63 13.73 -19.94 18.38
CA GLY A 63 12.72 -18.89 18.38
C GLY A 63 12.64 -18.12 17.05
N THR A 64 11.62 -17.28 16.92
CA THR A 64 11.40 -16.48 15.69
C THR A 64 11.92 -15.06 15.86
N LEU A 65 12.81 -14.59 14.99
CA LEU A 65 13.26 -13.19 15.00
C LEU A 65 12.08 -12.21 14.81
N PRO A 66 12.21 -10.94 15.25
CA PRO A 66 11.21 -9.92 14.96
C PRO A 66 10.92 -9.81 13.46
N ARG A 67 9.65 -9.90 13.06
CA ARG A 67 9.24 -9.70 11.66
C ARG A 67 8.69 -8.29 11.48
N ILE A 68 9.24 -7.58 10.50
CA ILE A 68 8.82 -6.22 10.15
C ILE A 68 8.03 -6.29 8.84
N GLY A 69 6.78 -5.84 8.86
CA GLY A 69 5.98 -5.56 7.67
C GLY A 69 5.92 -4.06 7.41
N ILE A 70 6.20 -3.64 6.18
CA ILE A 70 5.98 -2.26 5.72
C ILE A 70 4.70 -2.25 4.89
N ALA A 71 3.74 -1.41 5.26
CA ALA A 71 2.50 -1.23 4.51
C ALA A 71 2.39 0.21 4.01
N VAL A 72 2.15 0.37 2.69
CA VAL A 72 1.95 1.67 2.04
C VAL A 72 0.49 1.81 1.60
N SER A 73 -0.19 2.85 2.06
CA SER A 73 -1.61 3.06 1.77
C SER A 73 -1.90 3.48 0.32
N GLY A 74 -3.19 3.56 0.00
CA GLY A 74 -3.69 4.18 -1.23
C GLY A 74 -3.56 5.71 -1.26
N GLY A 75 -3.91 6.29 -2.41
CA GLY A 75 -3.86 7.73 -2.67
C GLY A 75 -3.11 8.14 -3.96
N GLY A 76 -3.17 7.33 -5.01
CA GLY A 76 -2.59 7.67 -6.32
C GLY A 76 -1.08 7.95 -6.30
N TYR A 77 -0.64 8.87 -7.16
CA TYR A 77 0.78 9.28 -7.21
C TYR A 77 1.26 9.93 -5.91
N ARG A 78 0.42 10.68 -5.20
CA ARG A 78 0.76 11.18 -3.86
C ARG A 78 1.22 10.05 -2.95
N ALA A 79 0.51 8.92 -2.97
CA ALA A 79 0.86 7.78 -2.13
C ALA A 79 2.13 7.07 -2.58
N LEU A 80 2.30 6.91 -3.89
CA LEU A 80 3.51 6.37 -4.48
C LEU A 80 4.73 7.21 -4.08
N MET A 81 4.67 8.53 -4.29
CA MET A 81 5.81 9.44 -4.06
C MET A 81 6.20 9.54 -2.59
N ASN A 82 5.26 9.77 -1.68
CA ASN A 82 5.60 9.79 -0.24
C ASN A 82 6.15 8.41 0.19
N GLY A 83 5.61 7.32 -0.35
CA GLY A 83 6.09 5.95 -0.08
C GLY A 83 7.47 5.68 -0.64
N ALA A 84 7.77 6.17 -1.83
CA ALA A 84 9.10 6.10 -2.42
C ALA A 84 10.11 6.84 -1.53
N GLY A 85 9.78 8.04 -1.06
CA GLY A 85 10.58 8.79 -0.08
C GLY A 85 10.87 7.98 1.19
N ALA A 86 9.82 7.41 1.79
CA ALA A 86 9.93 6.57 2.98
C ALA A 86 10.78 5.32 2.76
N LEU A 87 10.54 4.56 1.70
CA LEU A 87 11.32 3.38 1.35
C LEU A 87 12.78 3.75 1.03
N GLY A 88 13.01 4.90 0.40
CA GLY A 88 14.34 5.45 0.17
C GLY A 88 15.08 5.67 1.48
N ALA A 89 14.45 6.28 2.47
CA ALA A 89 15.04 6.48 3.80
C ALA A 89 15.32 5.18 4.56
N PHE A 90 14.49 4.14 4.37
CA PHE A 90 14.67 2.82 4.98
C PHE A 90 15.67 1.92 4.24
N HIS A 91 16.12 2.30 3.05
CA HIS A 91 17.00 1.47 2.24
C HIS A 91 18.47 1.79 2.48
N ASN A 92 19.26 0.79 2.89
CA ASN A 92 20.71 0.92 3.13
C ASN A 92 21.59 1.31 1.91
N ARG A 93 21.07 1.26 0.68
CA ARG A 93 21.79 1.70 -0.53
C ARG A 93 21.58 3.17 -0.81
N THR A 94 20.68 3.82 -0.08
CA THR A 94 20.45 5.25 -0.21
C THR A 94 21.59 6.01 0.46
N THR A 95 22.17 6.98 -0.24
CA THR A 95 23.25 7.83 0.29
C THR A 95 22.87 8.41 1.65
N ALA A 96 23.81 8.40 2.59
CA ALA A 96 23.65 8.86 3.98
C ALA A 96 22.57 8.16 4.83
N SER A 97 21.82 7.19 4.30
CA SER A 97 20.74 6.53 5.04
C SER A 97 21.22 5.70 6.25
N THR A 98 22.48 5.26 6.25
CA THR A 98 23.09 4.48 7.33
C THR A 98 24.00 5.31 8.24
N GLU A 99 24.07 6.64 8.03
CA GLU A 99 24.79 7.55 8.92
C GLU A 99 24.06 7.68 10.27
N VAL A 100 24.70 8.35 11.24
CA VAL A 100 24.11 8.60 12.56
C VAL A 100 22.79 9.35 12.41
N GLY A 101 21.71 8.82 12.99
CA GLY A 101 20.37 9.38 12.83
C GLY A 101 19.55 8.79 11.69
N GLY A 102 20.19 8.00 10.80
CA GLY A 102 19.55 7.36 9.66
C GLY A 102 18.84 6.05 9.99
N LEU A 103 17.88 5.67 9.14
CA LEU A 103 17.04 4.47 9.26
C LEU A 103 17.28 3.45 8.14
N GLY A 104 18.34 3.63 7.36
CA GLY A 104 18.73 2.73 6.28
C GLY A 104 18.97 1.32 6.81
N GLY A 105 18.46 0.31 6.11
CA GLY A 105 18.53 -1.09 6.51
C GLY A 105 17.20 -1.65 7.03
N ILE A 106 16.24 -0.82 7.43
CA ILE A 106 14.90 -1.30 7.84
C ILE A 106 14.22 -2.05 6.70
N LEU A 107 14.36 -1.58 5.46
CA LEU A 107 13.82 -2.29 4.30
C LEU A 107 14.48 -3.67 4.14
N GLN A 108 15.79 -3.78 4.35
CA GLN A 108 16.51 -5.05 4.30
C GLN A 108 16.10 -5.98 5.44
N ALA A 109 15.81 -5.44 6.63
CA ALA A 109 15.31 -6.17 7.78
C ALA A 109 13.82 -6.55 7.68
N SER A 110 13.07 -5.96 6.74
CA SER A 110 11.65 -6.25 6.56
C SER A 110 11.36 -7.62 5.98
N THR A 111 10.37 -8.31 6.52
CA THR A 111 9.87 -9.59 6.01
C THR A 111 8.79 -9.34 4.95
N TYR A 112 7.94 -8.33 5.11
CA TYR A 112 6.85 -8.08 4.17
C TYR A 112 6.83 -6.62 3.71
N LEU A 113 6.48 -6.42 2.45
CA LEU A 113 6.18 -5.10 1.88
C LEU A 113 4.83 -5.21 1.15
N SER A 114 3.83 -4.49 1.63
CA SER A 114 2.49 -4.45 1.04
C SER A 114 2.12 -3.04 0.60
N GLY A 115 1.27 -2.97 -0.42
CA GLY A 115 0.78 -1.71 -0.97
C GLY A 115 -0.64 -1.88 -1.48
N LEU A 116 -1.49 -0.88 -1.20
CA LEU A 116 -2.87 -0.80 -1.72
C LEU A 116 -2.99 0.42 -2.64
N SER A 117 -3.76 0.32 -3.73
CA SER A 117 -4.03 1.44 -4.64
C SER A 117 -2.73 2.14 -5.08
N GLY A 118 -2.56 3.45 -4.90
CA GLY A 118 -1.29 4.14 -5.18
C GLY A 118 -0.04 3.52 -4.51
N GLY A 119 -0.16 2.93 -3.32
CA GLY A 119 0.91 2.15 -2.68
C GLY A 119 1.24 0.85 -3.42
N SER A 120 0.26 0.22 -4.10
CA SER A 120 0.50 -0.93 -4.96
C SER A 120 1.27 -0.54 -6.23
N TRP A 121 1.15 0.71 -6.70
CA TRP A 121 1.92 1.21 -7.83
C TRP A 121 3.41 1.29 -7.47
N LEU A 122 3.71 1.75 -6.25
CA LEU A 122 5.07 1.74 -5.69
C LEU A 122 5.63 0.32 -5.57
N VAL A 123 4.91 -0.59 -4.90
CA VAL A 123 5.40 -1.96 -4.68
C VAL A 123 5.53 -2.72 -6.01
N GLY A 124 4.55 -2.60 -6.90
CA GLY A 124 4.56 -3.22 -8.22
C GLY A 124 5.69 -2.72 -9.10
N SER A 125 5.92 -1.40 -9.15
CA SER A 125 7.02 -0.82 -9.93
C SER A 125 8.41 -1.22 -9.40
N LEU A 126 8.59 -1.29 -8.08
CA LEU A 126 9.84 -1.79 -7.48
C LEU A 126 10.08 -3.27 -7.78
N TYR A 127 9.03 -4.11 -7.72
CA TYR A 127 9.11 -5.52 -8.09
C TYR A 127 9.57 -5.69 -9.55
N MET A 128 8.96 -4.92 -10.45
CA MET A 128 9.29 -4.90 -11.88
C MET A 128 10.71 -4.41 -12.16
N ALA A 129 11.20 -3.49 -11.34
CA ALA A 129 12.57 -2.99 -11.39
C ALA A 129 13.55 -3.86 -10.59
N ASN A 130 13.23 -5.13 -10.36
CA ASN A 130 14.05 -6.12 -9.64
C ASN A 130 14.53 -5.60 -8.27
N PHE A 131 13.65 -4.92 -7.54
CA PHE A 131 13.93 -4.32 -6.23
C PHE A 131 15.16 -3.39 -6.23
N THR A 132 15.37 -2.64 -7.31
CA THR A 132 16.36 -1.55 -7.33
C THR A 132 16.04 -0.47 -6.28
N SER A 133 17.01 0.40 -5.95
CA SER A 133 16.79 1.44 -4.95
C SER A 133 15.97 2.58 -5.53
N VAL A 134 15.15 3.22 -4.69
CA VAL A 134 14.43 4.46 -5.04
C VAL A 134 15.39 5.51 -5.58
N GLN A 135 16.55 5.68 -4.94
CA GLN A 135 17.56 6.64 -5.37
C GLN A 135 18.10 6.34 -6.78
N SER A 136 18.29 5.07 -7.14
CA SER A 136 18.73 4.68 -8.48
C SER A 136 17.67 4.95 -9.55
N ILE A 137 16.38 4.80 -9.23
CA ILE A 137 15.29 5.14 -10.16
C ILE A 137 15.25 6.65 -10.38
N VAL A 138 15.18 7.41 -9.29
CA VAL A 138 15.10 8.88 -9.28
C VAL A 138 16.31 9.53 -9.94
N GLY A 139 17.49 8.92 -9.81
CA GLY A 139 18.74 9.41 -10.41
C GLY A 139 19.02 8.91 -11.82
N ALA A 140 18.18 8.04 -12.40
CA ALA A 140 18.42 7.49 -13.72
C ALA A 140 18.13 8.53 -14.82
N THR A 141 19.13 8.83 -15.65
CA THR A 141 18.99 9.75 -16.80
C THR A 141 18.91 9.03 -18.15
N SER A 142 19.17 7.72 -18.18
CA SER A 142 19.08 6.89 -19.38
C SER A 142 18.77 5.43 -19.04
N GLY A 143 18.37 4.68 -20.06
CA GLY A 143 18.05 3.25 -19.94
C GLY A 143 16.66 2.96 -19.35
N PRO A 144 16.36 1.69 -19.05
CA PRO A 144 15.01 1.28 -18.63
C PRO A 144 14.53 1.94 -17.33
N LEU A 145 15.44 2.27 -16.41
CA LEU A 145 15.07 2.90 -15.13
C LEU A 145 14.65 4.36 -15.31
N SER A 146 15.18 5.08 -16.30
CA SER A 146 14.79 6.47 -16.57
C SER A 146 13.42 6.59 -17.22
N GLN A 147 12.79 5.46 -17.55
CA GLN A 147 11.42 5.37 -18.06
C GLN A 147 10.43 5.01 -16.95
N LEU A 148 10.91 4.74 -15.74
CA LEU A 148 10.08 4.46 -14.58
C LEU A 148 9.74 5.77 -13.86
N TRP A 149 8.49 5.92 -13.41
CA TRP A 149 8.03 7.07 -12.63
C TRP A 149 8.11 8.42 -13.36
N GLN A 150 7.56 8.48 -14.58
CA GLN A 150 7.38 9.72 -15.34
C GLN A 150 6.16 10.50 -14.85
N PHE A 151 6.31 11.24 -13.75
CA PHE A 151 5.19 12.00 -13.16
C PHE A 151 4.87 13.30 -13.91
N ASN A 152 5.75 13.75 -14.81
CA ASN A 152 5.58 14.98 -15.57
C ASN A 152 4.80 14.78 -16.89
N GLU A 153 4.49 13.54 -17.25
CA GLU A 153 3.70 13.20 -18.43
C GLU A 153 2.33 12.69 -17.96
N THR A 154 1.26 13.17 -18.57
CA THR A 154 -0.06 12.68 -18.18
C THR A 154 -0.23 11.23 -18.66
N ILE A 155 -0.83 10.39 -17.80
CA ILE A 155 -1.24 9.03 -18.17
C ILE A 155 -2.26 9.00 -19.34
N ILE A 156 -2.87 10.16 -19.64
CA ILE A 156 -3.87 10.38 -20.70
C ILE A 156 -3.18 10.61 -22.05
N GLU A 157 -2.08 11.35 -22.09
CA GLU A 157 -1.32 11.59 -23.32
C GLU A 157 -0.48 10.38 -23.72
N GLY A 158 -0.07 9.59 -22.71
CA GLY A 158 0.81 8.44 -22.90
C GLY A 158 2.28 8.86 -22.90
N PRO A 159 3.21 7.91 -23.09
CA PRO A 159 4.63 8.22 -23.06
C PRO A 159 5.03 9.03 -24.31
N ALA A 160 5.94 10.00 -24.15
CA ALA A 160 6.46 10.82 -25.26
C ALA A 160 7.07 10.03 -26.43
N THR A 161 7.39 8.74 -26.23
CA THR A 161 7.92 7.83 -27.25
C THR A 161 6.84 7.24 -28.18
N LEU A 162 5.55 7.43 -27.87
CA LEU A 162 4.42 6.94 -28.66
C LEU A 162 3.53 8.11 -29.07
N SER A 163 2.96 8.03 -30.28
CA SER A 163 1.86 8.93 -30.60
C SER A 163 0.65 8.60 -29.71
N THR A 164 -0.14 9.59 -29.34
CA THR A 164 -1.36 9.39 -28.54
C THR A 164 -2.29 8.35 -29.19
N ARG A 165 -2.40 8.36 -30.54
CA ARG A 165 -3.15 7.35 -31.29
C ARG A 165 -2.58 5.93 -31.06
N ASP A 166 -1.27 5.74 -31.22
CA ASP A 166 -0.64 4.42 -31.07
C ASP A 166 -0.73 3.92 -29.62
N TYR A 167 -0.62 4.83 -28.65
CA TYR A 167 -0.81 4.52 -27.23
C TYR A 167 -2.22 3.96 -26.96
N TYR A 168 -3.26 4.66 -27.41
CA TYR A 168 -4.64 4.19 -27.25
C TYR A 168 -4.96 2.95 -28.09
N GLN A 169 -4.36 2.80 -29.27
CA GLN A 169 -4.49 1.60 -30.09
C GLN A 169 -3.88 0.38 -29.38
N GLN A 170 -2.71 0.51 -28.77
CA GLN A 170 -2.08 -0.59 -28.02
C GLN A 170 -2.91 -1.02 -26.81
N ILE A 171 -3.53 -0.06 -26.10
CA ILE A 171 -4.46 -0.37 -25.00
C ILE A 171 -5.65 -1.15 -25.55
N GLN A 172 -6.24 -0.67 -26.64
CA GLN A 172 -7.40 -1.29 -27.28
C GLN A 172 -7.09 -2.71 -27.75
N ASP A 173 -6.00 -2.91 -28.48
CA ASP A 173 -5.56 -4.22 -28.98
C ASP A 173 -5.38 -5.22 -27.83
N ALA A 174 -4.87 -4.76 -26.68
CA ALA A 174 -4.69 -5.62 -25.51
C ALA A 174 -6.02 -6.01 -24.85
N VAL A 175 -6.99 -5.09 -24.80
CA VAL A 175 -8.34 -5.38 -24.28
C VAL A 175 -9.08 -6.32 -25.24
N ASP A 176 -9.03 -6.06 -26.54
CA ASP A 176 -9.65 -6.89 -27.57
C ASP A 176 -9.04 -8.29 -27.61
N ALA A 177 -7.71 -8.42 -27.48
CA ALA A 177 -7.06 -9.72 -27.38
C ALA A 177 -7.55 -10.52 -26.16
N LYS A 178 -7.88 -9.87 -25.04
CA LYS A 178 -8.44 -10.51 -23.85
C LYS A 178 -9.91 -10.92 -24.07
N ALA A 179 -10.72 -10.05 -24.66
CA ALA A 179 -12.10 -10.35 -25.02
C ALA A 179 -12.19 -11.51 -26.03
N ASN A 180 -11.36 -11.49 -27.09
CA ASN A 180 -11.26 -12.55 -28.09
C ASN A 180 -10.81 -13.90 -27.50
N ALA A 181 -10.12 -13.87 -26.36
CA ALA A 181 -9.76 -15.08 -25.62
C ALA A 181 -10.90 -15.60 -24.69
N GLY A 182 -12.09 -14.99 -24.76
CA GLY A 182 -13.29 -15.41 -24.02
C GLY A 182 -13.38 -14.89 -22.58
N TYR A 183 -12.56 -13.90 -22.21
CA TYR A 183 -12.59 -13.31 -20.87
C TYR A 183 -13.53 -12.11 -20.79
N HIS A 184 -14.24 -11.98 -19.67
CA HIS A 184 -14.98 -10.77 -19.36
C HIS A 184 -14.00 -9.60 -19.17
N THR A 185 -14.25 -8.49 -19.86
CA THR A 185 -13.43 -7.26 -19.79
C THR A 185 -14.23 -6.14 -19.12
N THR A 186 -13.58 -5.38 -18.25
CA THR A 186 -14.14 -4.16 -17.66
C THR A 186 -13.23 -2.97 -17.96
N ILE A 187 -13.65 -1.76 -17.58
CA ILE A 187 -12.82 -0.55 -17.70
C ILE A 187 -11.48 -0.67 -16.93
N THR A 188 -11.39 -1.55 -15.94
CA THR A 188 -10.10 -1.84 -15.26
C THR A 188 -9.08 -2.46 -16.21
N ASN A 189 -9.51 -3.17 -17.26
CA ASN A 189 -8.60 -3.69 -18.28
C ASN A 189 -7.93 -2.57 -19.08
N THR A 190 -8.67 -1.48 -19.32
CA THR A 190 -8.16 -0.28 -19.95
C THR A 190 -7.26 0.49 -18.99
N TRP A 191 -7.76 0.82 -17.79
CA TRP A 191 -7.01 1.56 -16.78
C TRP A 191 -5.72 0.84 -16.37
N GLY A 192 -5.75 -0.46 -16.13
CA GLY A 192 -4.58 -1.25 -15.74
C GLY A 192 -3.50 -1.36 -16.83
N ARG A 193 -3.80 -1.04 -18.09
CA ARG A 193 -2.80 -1.03 -19.17
C ARG A 193 -2.08 0.32 -19.30
N SER A 194 -2.69 1.41 -18.86
CA SER A 194 -2.08 2.74 -18.88
C SER A 194 -0.83 2.90 -17.99
N PRO A 195 -0.74 2.33 -16.76
CA PRO A 195 0.38 2.57 -15.86
C PRO A 195 1.53 1.54 -15.91
N SER A 196 1.52 0.46 -16.73
CA SER A 196 2.58 -0.57 -16.64
C SER A 196 2.80 -1.47 -17.86
N PRO A 197 4.08 -1.80 -18.21
CA PRO A 197 4.44 -2.95 -19.03
C PRO A 197 4.24 -4.28 -18.27
N ALA A 198 4.03 -5.37 -19.02
CA ALA A 198 3.27 -6.55 -18.57
C ALA A 198 4.06 -7.74 -18.00
N TYR A 199 3.57 -8.38 -16.91
CA TYR A 199 3.85 -9.80 -16.51
C TYR A 199 2.71 -10.44 -15.70
N THR A 200 2.50 -11.76 -15.78
CA THR A 200 1.14 -12.30 -16.01
C THR A 200 0.63 -13.47 -15.13
N LEU A 201 -0.68 -13.56 -14.81
CA LEU A 201 -1.36 -14.78 -14.27
C LEU A 201 -2.87 -14.89 -14.64
N SER A 202 -3.39 -16.11 -14.90
CA SER A 202 -4.70 -16.68 -14.45
C SER A 202 -5.30 -17.75 -15.41
N SER A 203 -5.89 -18.82 -14.84
CA SER A 203 -6.65 -19.90 -15.51
C SER A 203 -8.03 -20.08 -14.83
N ALA A 204 -9.02 -20.67 -15.51
CA ALA A 204 -10.36 -20.92 -14.96
C ALA A 204 -10.47 -22.30 -14.27
N PHE A 205 -10.98 -22.36 -13.03
CA PHE A 205 -11.09 -23.60 -12.24
C PHE A 205 -12.55 -24.04 -12.06
N ASP A 206 -12.76 -25.34 -11.85
CA ASP A 206 -14.05 -25.95 -11.49
C ASP A 206 -13.86 -26.91 -10.30
N ASN A 207 -14.66 -26.72 -9.25
CA ASN A 207 -14.56 -27.40 -7.95
C ASN A 207 -13.13 -27.36 -7.37
N GLY A 208 -12.44 -26.23 -7.56
CA GLY A 208 -11.07 -26.03 -7.09
C GLY A 208 -10.01 -26.80 -7.88
N THR A 209 -10.32 -27.37 -9.04
CA THR A 209 -9.37 -28.07 -9.92
C THR A 209 -9.50 -27.57 -11.36
N LEU A 210 -8.44 -27.70 -12.17
CA LEU A 210 -8.55 -27.54 -13.62
C LEU A 210 -8.97 -28.86 -14.26
N ALA A 211 -10.05 -28.85 -15.05
CA ALA A 211 -10.52 -30.04 -15.76
C ALA A 211 -9.38 -30.70 -16.57
N PRO A 212 -9.29 -32.04 -16.67
CA PRO A 212 -8.13 -32.75 -17.23
C PRO A 212 -7.77 -32.40 -18.69
N ASP A 213 -8.70 -31.85 -19.44
CA ASP A 213 -8.60 -31.41 -20.84
C ASP A 213 -8.57 -29.88 -20.98
N ALA A 214 -8.84 -29.14 -19.89
CA ALA A 214 -8.75 -27.69 -19.91
C ALA A 214 -7.30 -27.23 -20.07
N PRO A 215 -7.04 -26.27 -20.99
CA PRO A 215 -5.73 -25.68 -21.13
C PRO A 215 -5.41 -24.81 -19.92
N CYS A 216 -4.16 -24.86 -19.44
CA CYS A 216 -3.70 -23.88 -18.47
C CYS A 216 -3.48 -22.58 -19.22
N VAL A 217 -4.38 -21.63 -19.00
CA VAL A 217 -4.19 -20.30 -19.56
C VAL A 217 -3.16 -19.59 -18.70
N ARG A 218 -2.02 -19.30 -19.32
CA ARG A 218 -1.04 -18.36 -18.79
C ARG A 218 -1.11 -17.13 -19.69
N GLY A 219 -0.71 -15.98 -19.18
CA GLY A 219 -0.59 -14.83 -20.07
C GLY A 219 -1.87 -14.01 -20.25
N VAL A 220 -2.87 -14.07 -19.35
CA VAL A 220 -4.12 -13.28 -19.47
C VAL A 220 -4.02 -11.90 -18.80
N ASP A 221 -3.63 -11.83 -17.52
CA ASP A 221 -3.66 -10.59 -16.74
C ASP A 221 -2.29 -10.13 -16.26
N ASN A 222 -1.88 -8.93 -16.65
CA ASN A 222 -0.56 -8.38 -16.34
C ASN A 222 -0.49 -7.69 -14.95
N ILE A 223 0.72 -7.37 -14.48
CA ILE A 223 0.93 -6.59 -13.25
C ILE A 223 0.15 -5.28 -13.28
N GLY A 224 0.01 -4.69 -14.48
CA GLY A 224 -0.86 -3.54 -14.72
C GLY A 224 -2.32 -3.78 -14.36
N PHE A 225 -2.90 -4.93 -14.70
CA PHE A 225 -4.27 -5.30 -14.32
C PHE A 225 -4.41 -5.62 -12.82
N ILE A 226 -3.40 -6.24 -12.20
CA ILE A 226 -3.37 -6.45 -10.73
C ILE A 226 -3.34 -5.11 -10.02
N VAL A 227 -2.44 -4.23 -10.42
CA VAL A 227 -2.29 -2.87 -9.90
C VAL A 227 -3.54 -2.03 -10.18
N GLY A 228 -4.11 -2.16 -11.38
CA GLY A 228 -5.34 -1.49 -11.78
C GLY A 228 -6.57 -1.98 -11.00
N THR A 229 -6.64 -3.27 -10.67
CA THR A 229 -7.67 -3.83 -9.76
C THR A 229 -7.53 -3.22 -8.36
N SER A 230 -6.30 -3.19 -7.84
CA SER A 230 -5.97 -2.59 -6.54
C SER A 230 -6.23 -1.09 -6.48
N SER A 231 -6.34 -0.42 -7.64
CA SER A 231 -6.68 1.00 -7.75
C SER A 231 -7.90 1.27 -8.63
N SER A 232 -8.90 0.37 -8.62
CA SER A 232 -10.09 0.47 -9.47
C SER A 232 -10.96 1.70 -9.21
N LEU A 233 -10.74 2.41 -8.09
CA LEU A 233 -11.29 3.75 -7.84
C LEU A 233 -10.99 4.73 -8.99
N PHE A 234 -9.84 4.57 -9.65
CA PHE A 234 -9.45 5.41 -10.78
C PHE A 234 -10.26 5.13 -12.04
N ASN A 235 -11.04 4.03 -12.11
CA ASN A 235 -11.98 3.82 -13.20
C ASN A 235 -13.01 4.96 -13.30
N GLN A 236 -13.53 5.42 -12.15
CA GLN A 236 -14.48 6.54 -12.10
C GLN A 236 -13.83 7.86 -12.52
N ALA A 237 -12.58 8.09 -12.10
CA ALA A 237 -11.83 9.26 -12.52
C ALA A 237 -11.49 9.22 -14.00
N PHE A 238 -11.15 8.07 -14.57
CA PHE A 238 -10.92 7.89 -16.00
C PHE A 238 -12.17 8.22 -16.82
N LEU A 239 -13.37 7.84 -16.33
CA LEU A 239 -14.66 8.19 -16.93
C LEU A 239 -14.99 9.68 -16.83
N GLN A 240 -14.70 10.31 -15.69
CA GLN A 240 -14.95 11.74 -15.49
C GLN A 240 -13.94 12.61 -16.25
N LEU A 241 -12.66 12.22 -16.25
CA LEU A 241 -11.59 12.86 -17.02
C LEU A 241 -11.87 12.71 -18.50
N GLY A 242 -12.31 11.54 -19.00
CA GLY A 242 -12.73 11.38 -20.40
C GLY A 242 -13.93 12.25 -20.82
N ARG A 243 -14.81 12.63 -19.88
CA ARG A 243 -15.91 13.59 -20.11
C ARG A 243 -15.45 15.05 -20.02
N ALA A 244 -14.42 15.35 -19.22
CA ALA A 244 -13.84 16.68 -19.08
C ALA A 244 -12.77 17.00 -20.14
N SER A 245 -12.11 15.98 -20.69
CA SER A 245 -11.05 16.07 -21.71
C SER A 245 -11.60 15.95 -23.14
N LEU A 246 -12.82 16.44 -23.37
CA LEU A 246 -13.43 16.58 -24.70
C LEU A 246 -12.75 17.66 -25.57
N ASP A 247 -11.52 18.06 -25.23
CA ASP A 247 -10.65 18.95 -26.01
C ASP A 247 -9.58 18.17 -26.81
N GLY A 248 -9.94 17.01 -27.37
CA GLY A 248 -9.17 16.37 -28.46
C GLY A 248 -8.01 15.45 -28.08
N PHE A 249 -7.75 15.20 -26.79
CA PHE A 249 -6.65 14.34 -26.34
C PHE A 249 -6.94 12.82 -26.41
N ILE A 250 -8.19 12.40 -26.23
CA ILE A 250 -8.59 10.99 -26.35
C ILE A 250 -9.20 10.77 -27.74
N PRO A 251 -8.66 9.87 -28.57
CA PRO A 251 -9.23 9.60 -29.88
C PRO A 251 -10.67 9.08 -29.81
N GLU A 252 -11.55 9.56 -30.70
CA GLU A 252 -12.97 9.15 -30.73
C GLU A 252 -13.16 7.63 -30.89
N PHE A 253 -12.26 6.95 -31.61
CA PHE A 253 -12.32 5.49 -31.76
C PHE A 253 -12.23 4.78 -30.41
N PHE A 254 -11.42 5.31 -29.50
CA PHE A 254 -11.20 4.75 -28.18
C PHE A 254 -12.38 5.04 -27.24
N VAL A 255 -12.94 6.26 -27.30
CA VAL A 255 -14.17 6.60 -26.57
C VAL A 255 -15.33 5.71 -27.01
N ARG A 256 -15.47 5.44 -28.31
CA ARG A 256 -16.49 4.53 -28.84
C ARG A 256 -16.29 3.10 -28.34
N SER A 257 -15.04 2.63 -28.30
CA SER A 257 -14.72 1.31 -27.77
C SER A 257 -14.98 1.19 -26.26
N LEU A 258 -14.64 2.22 -25.49
CA LEU A 258 -15.01 2.32 -24.07
C LEU A 258 -16.52 2.23 -23.88
N ASN A 259 -17.29 2.99 -24.67
CA ASN A 259 -18.75 2.93 -24.61
C ASN A 259 -19.29 1.53 -24.96
N ASN A 260 -18.67 0.81 -25.91
CA ASN A 260 -19.05 -0.57 -26.21
C ASN A 260 -18.70 -1.53 -25.06
N THR A 261 -17.54 -1.32 -24.41
CA THR A 261 -17.14 -2.10 -23.21
C THR A 261 -18.06 -1.82 -22.03
N LEU A 262 -18.61 -0.60 -21.94
CA LEU A 262 -19.52 -0.15 -20.89
C LEU A 262 -21.00 -0.43 -21.19
N ALA A 263 -21.37 -0.71 -22.45
CA ALA A 263 -22.76 -0.91 -22.87
C ALA A 263 -23.42 -2.13 -22.18
N ASP A 264 -22.61 -3.12 -21.79
CA ASP A 264 -23.05 -4.32 -21.08
C ASP A 264 -22.80 -4.26 -19.55
N ILE A 265 -22.21 -3.17 -19.05
CA ILE A 265 -21.84 -3.00 -17.63
C ILE A 265 -22.79 -1.98 -17.01
N SER A 266 -23.60 -2.40 -16.02
CA SER A 266 -24.42 -1.48 -15.22
C SER A 266 -23.54 -0.41 -14.54
N GLU A 267 -24.06 0.80 -14.32
CA GLU A 267 -23.33 1.87 -13.60
C GLU A 267 -22.74 1.40 -12.25
N GLU A 268 -23.36 0.40 -11.61
CA GLU A 268 -22.93 -0.24 -10.37
C GLU A 268 -21.64 -1.09 -10.46
N ASN A 269 -21.16 -1.44 -11.67
CA ASN A 269 -19.98 -2.28 -11.88
C ASN A 269 -18.80 -1.53 -12.54
N THR A 270 -18.87 -0.20 -12.60
CA THR A 270 -17.87 0.64 -13.27
C THR A 270 -16.57 0.79 -12.48
N ASP A 271 -16.55 0.49 -11.19
CA ASP A 271 -15.40 0.49 -10.29
C ASP A 271 -14.86 -0.92 -9.99
N VAL A 272 -15.28 -1.92 -10.77
CA VAL A 272 -14.98 -3.34 -10.52
C VAL A 272 -14.01 -3.91 -11.56
N ALA A 273 -13.06 -4.70 -11.08
CA ALA A 273 -12.24 -5.60 -11.89
C ALA A 273 -12.82 -7.00 -11.84
N SER A 274 -13.15 -7.58 -13.00
CA SER A 274 -13.67 -8.93 -13.07
C SER A 274 -12.56 -9.96 -13.29
N TRP A 275 -12.49 -10.94 -12.39
CA TRP A 275 -11.52 -12.04 -12.40
C TRP A 275 -12.21 -13.40 -12.59
N PRO A 276 -11.62 -14.36 -13.34
CA PRO A 276 -12.08 -15.74 -13.33
C PRO A 276 -12.03 -16.29 -11.90
N LYS A 277 -13.14 -16.83 -11.41
CA LYS A 277 -13.23 -17.28 -10.02
C LYS A 277 -12.64 -18.69 -9.86
N PRO A 278 -11.61 -18.88 -9.02
CA PRO A 278 -11.05 -20.21 -8.81
C PRO A 278 -11.91 -21.12 -7.91
N PHE A 279 -12.92 -20.54 -7.24
CA PHE A 279 -13.77 -21.21 -6.24
C PHE A 279 -15.15 -21.62 -6.77
N PHE A 280 -15.40 -21.52 -8.07
CA PHE A 280 -16.66 -21.98 -8.66
C PHE A 280 -16.86 -23.47 -8.37
N GLY A 281 -18.04 -23.84 -7.85
CA GLY A 281 -18.36 -25.20 -7.40
C GLY A 281 -17.61 -25.69 -6.17
N TYR A 282 -16.67 -24.92 -5.61
CA TYR A 282 -15.83 -25.35 -4.48
C TYR A 282 -16.57 -25.18 -3.15
N ARG A 283 -16.83 -26.30 -2.46
CA ARG A 283 -17.52 -26.37 -1.14
C ARG A 283 -18.83 -25.57 -1.07
N PRO A 284 -19.85 -25.88 -1.88
CA PRO A 284 -21.06 -25.06 -2.00
C PRO A 284 -21.87 -24.92 -0.70
N ALA A 285 -21.74 -25.86 0.25
CA ALA A 285 -22.40 -25.78 1.55
C ALA A 285 -21.82 -24.68 2.47
N ASP A 286 -20.53 -24.36 2.34
CA ASP A 286 -19.80 -23.44 3.23
C ASP A 286 -19.31 -22.16 2.53
N ASN A 287 -19.29 -22.18 1.20
CA ASN A 287 -18.75 -21.12 0.37
C ASN A 287 -19.89 -20.31 -0.26
N PRO A 288 -20.25 -19.12 0.26
CA PRO A 288 -21.31 -18.27 -0.31
C PRO A 288 -20.99 -17.79 -1.73
N ASN A 289 -19.76 -18.03 -2.16
CA ASN A 289 -19.21 -17.65 -3.44
C ASN A 289 -19.15 -18.82 -4.44
N ALA A 290 -19.64 -20.02 -4.11
CA ALA A 290 -19.49 -21.20 -4.97
C ALA A 290 -20.29 -21.15 -6.28
N GLU A 291 -21.37 -20.37 -6.35
CA GLU A 291 -22.28 -20.36 -7.50
C GLU A 291 -21.87 -19.40 -8.62
N SER A 292 -21.02 -18.41 -8.33
CA SER A 292 -20.57 -17.44 -9.33
C SER A 292 -19.30 -17.90 -10.04
N ARG A 293 -19.23 -17.67 -11.36
CA ARG A 293 -18.06 -17.96 -12.21
C ARG A 293 -17.04 -16.81 -12.24
N THR A 294 -17.43 -15.64 -11.74
CA THR A 294 -16.59 -14.43 -11.71
C THR A 294 -16.36 -13.97 -10.27
N LEU A 295 -15.23 -13.31 -10.06
CA LEU A 295 -14.88 -12.64 -8.83
C LEU A 295 -14.69 -11.16 -9.14
N ASP A 296 -15.57 -10.36 -8.57
CA ASP A 296 -15.57 -8.92 -8.72
C ASP A 296 -14.75 -8.31 -7.59
N LEU A 297 -13.66 -7.64 -7.95
CA LEU A 297 -12.70 -7.04 -7.04
C LEU A 297 -12.69 -5.52 -7.18
N VAL A 298 -12.59 -4.82 -6.05
CA VAL A 298 -12.57 -3.35 -5.97
C VAL A 298 -11.37 -2.87 -5.16
N ASP A 299 -10.97 -1.61 -5.36
CA ASP A 299 -10.02 -0.91 -4.50
C ASP A 299 -10.47 -0.97 -3.03
N GLY A 300 -9.54 -1.21 -2.12
CA GLY A 300 -9.77 -1.20 -0.68
C GLY A 300 -9.89 0.21 -0.07
N ALA A 301 -9.73 1.26 -0.88
CA ALA A 301 -10.07 2.63 -0.50
C ALA A 301 -11.58 2.75 -0.22
N PRO A 302 -12.02 3.60 0.72
CA PRO A 302 -13.43 3.77 1.01
C PRO A 302 -14.22 4.15 -0.26
N PRO A 303 -15.34 3.47 -0.57
CA PRO A 303 -16.13 3.80 -1.74
C PRO A 303 -16.70 5.21 -1.63
N THR A 304 -16.84 5.89 -2.77
CA THR A 304 -17.50 7.21 -2.88
C THR A 304 -19.02 7.15 -2.65
N ARG A 305 -19.59 5.95 -2.46
CA ARG A 305 -21.02 5.71 -2.23
C ARG A 305 -21.25 4.79 -1.02
N PRO A 306 -22.32 4.97 -0.22
CA PRO A 306 -22.64 4.07 0.87
C PRO A 306 -22.95 2.66 0.32
N PRO A 307 -22.49 1.58 0.98
CA PRO A 307 -22.82 0.22 0.57
C PRO A 307 -24.30 -0.07 0.77
N THR A 308 -24.98 -0.53 -0.28
CA THR A 308 -26.33 -1.11 -0.23
C THR A 308 -26.24 -2.58 0.19
N GLY A 309 -25.85 -2.82 1.44
CA GLY A 309 -25.76 -4.16 2.04
C GLY A 309 -25.49 -4.08 3.55
N PRO A 310 -25.86 -5.11 4.34
CA PRO A 310 -25.91 -4.97 5.79
C PRO A 310 -24.51 -4.84 6.40
N THR A 311 -24.22 -3.62 6.84
CA THR A 311 -23.37 -3.24 7.98
C THR A 311 -21.94 -3.78 8.02
N ALA A 312 -21.02 -3.02 7.42
CA ALA A 312 -19.67 -2.85 7.96
C ALA A 312 -19.50 -1.38 8.38
N PRO A 313 -19.04 -1.08 9.61
CA PRO A 313 -18.99 0.29 10.11
C PRO A 313 -17.92 1.14 9.39
N PRO A 314 -18.14 2.46 9.22
CA PRO A 314 -17.34 3.31 8.32
C PRO A 314 -16.00 3.81 8.88
N SER A 315 -15.52 3.30 10.02
CA SER A 315 -14.45 3.95 10.81
C SER A 315 -13.13 3.17 10.92
N SER A 316 -12.86 2.21 10.04
CA SER A 316 -11.55 1.50 10.05
C SER A 316 -10.53 2.19 9.12
N PRO A 317 -9.27 2.43 9.56
CA PRO A 317 -8.22 2.90 8.66
C PRO A 317 -8.02 1.92 7.49
N PRO A 318 -7.59 2.39 6.30
CA PRO A 318 -7.49 1.55 5.10
C PRO A 318 -6.63 0.31 5.37
N LEU A 319 -7.28 -0.85 5.36
CA LEU A 319 -6.75 -2.13 5.79
C LEU A 319 -5.74 -2.69 4.77
N ALA A 320 -4.46 -2.39 4.94
CA ALA A 320 -3.36 -3.05 4.23
C ALA A 320 -2.81 -4.31 4.95
N ALA A 321 -3.48 -4.78 6.02
CA ALA A 321 -2.91 -5.79 6.93
C ALA A 321 -3.91 -6.85 7.46
N ARG A 322 -4.90 -7.28 6.66
CA ARG A 322 -5.59 -8.57 6.93
C ARG A 322 -5.20 -9.58 5.85
N PRO A 323 -4.64 -10.75 6.20
CA PRO A 323 -4.72 -11.91 5.34
C PRO A 323 -6.19 -12.14 4.99
N LEU A 324 -6.51 -12.29 3.70
CA LEU A 324 -7.83 -12.70 3.26
C LEU A 324 -8.15 -14.06 3.90
N ALA A 325 -9.03 -14.06 4.90
CA ALA A 325 -9.62 -15.28 5.42
C ALA A 325 -10.94 -15.50 4.68
N ALA A 326 -11.03 -16.60 3.92
CA ALA A 326 -12.30 -17.10 3.41
C ALA A 326 -13.22 -17.51 4.57
N PRO A 327 -14.54 -17.35 4.43
CA PRO A 327 -15.47 -17.82 5.45
C PRO A 327 -15.44 -19.35 5.45
N THR A 328 -15.08 -19.93 6.59
CA THR A 328 -15.38 -21.33 6.89
C THR A 328 -16.11 -21.34 8.24
N SER A 329 -16.86 -22.41 8.50
CA SER A 329 -17.71 -22.63 9.68
C SER A 329 -16.97 -22.70 11.02
N ALA A 330 -15.65 -22.45 11.05
CA ALA A 330 -14.91 -22.12 12.25
C ALA A 330 -14.81 -20.60 12.39
N PRO A 331 -15.04 -20.00 13.58
CA PRO A 331 -14.87 -18.56 13.75
C PRO A 331 -13.47 -18.19 13.23
N PRO A 332 -13.35 -17.23 12.29
CA PRO A 332 -12.05 -16.86 11.74
C PRO A 332 -11.14 -16.60 12.93
N ARG A 333 -9.96 -17.23 12.95
CA ARG A 333 -8.93 -16.93 13.95
C ARG A 333 -8.83 -15.41 13.99
N ARG A 334 -9.39 -14.79 15.05
CA ARG A 334 -9.39 -13.34 15.17
C ARG A 334 -7.93 -12.95 15.25
N ILE A 335 -7.39 -12.44 14.15
CA ILE A 335 -6.10 -11.76 14.20
C ILE A 335 -6.37 -10.57 15.12
N ALA A 336 -5.76 -10.61 16.30
CA ALA A 336 -5.87 -9.52 17.26
C ALA A 336 -5.32 -8.26 16.59
N SER A 337 -6.20 -7.33 16.22
CA SER A 337 -5.78 -5.98 15.84
C SER A 337 -5.55 -5.20 17.11
N PRO A 338 -4.48 -4.40 17.20
CA PRO A 338 -4.33 -3.50 18.33
C PRO A 338 -5.48 -2.49 18.33
N PRO A 339 -5.83 -1.93 19.49
CA PRO A 339 -6.87 -0.92 19.56
C PRO A 339 -6.43 0.36 18.84
N PHE A 340 -7.39 1.02 18.19
CA PHE A 340 -7.20 2.29 17.49
C PHE A 340 -8.22 3.33 17.99
N PRO A 341 -7.92 4.63 17.82
CA PRO A 341 -8.90 5.70 18.05
C PRO A 341 -10.21 5.43 17.31
N PRO A 342 -11.37 5.62 17.96
CA PRO A 342 -12.66 5.25 17.37
C PRO A 342 -13.14 6.20 16.27
N SER A 343 -12.55 7.40 16.16
CA SER A 343 -12.96 8.41 15.17
C SER A 343 -11.82 9.27 14.63
N ALA A 344 -12.12 9.93 13.51
CA ALA A 344 -11.28 10.97 12.92
C ALA A 344 -11.15 12.21 13.82
N HIS A 345 -12.17 12.54 14.62
CA HIS A 345 -12.11 13.65 15.58
C HIS A 345 -11.03 13.41 16.62
N THR A 346 -10.99 12.22 17.22
CA THR A 346 -9.93 11.85 18.15
C THR A 346 -8.56 11.92 17.49
N PHE A 347 -8.45 11.47 16.24
CA PHE A 347 -7.20 11.47 15.50
C PHE A 347 -6.63 12.87 15.26
N VAL A 348 -7.49 13.84 14.93
CA VAL A 348 -7.13 15.25 14.71
C VAL A 348 -6.89 15.96 16.04
N ASN A 349 -7.81 15.83 16.99
CA ASN A 349 -7.78 16.54 18.27
C ASN A 349 -6.57 16.16 19.13
N LEU A 350 -6.12 14.91 19.05
CA LEU A 350 -4.92 14.43 19.74
C LEU A 350 -3.64 14.62 18.90
N GLY A 351 -3.74 15.22 17.71
CA GLY A 351 -2.63 15.48 16.82
C GLY A 351 -1.94 14.21 16.28
N LEU A 352 -2.63 13.07 16.26
CA LEU A 352 -2.07 11.79 15.79
C LEU A 352 -1.81 11.82 14.27
N ASN A 353 -2.51 12.69 13.53
CA ASN A 353 -2.25 12.95 12.11
C ASN A 353 -1.02 13.84 11.85
N ARG A 354 -0.32 14.34 12.87
CA ARG A 354 0.82 15.26 12.70
C ARG A 354 2.16 14.68 13.16
N ARG A 355 2.17 13.47 13.72
CA ARG A 355 3.37 12.83 14.27
C ARG A 355 3.28 11.31 14.20
N PRO A 356 4.43 10.61 14.21
CA PRO A 356 4.45 9.18 14.44
C PRO A 356 3.66 8.81 15.70
N THR A 357 2.90 7.72 15.64
CA THR A 357 2.10 7.21 16.77
C THR A 357 2.18 5.69 16.80
N PHE A 358 2.39 5.10 17.98
CA PHE A 358 2.49 3.66 18.14
C PHE A 358 1.17 3.11 18.71
N PHE A 359 0.59 2.14 18.03
CA PHE A 359 -0.62 1.44 18.43
C PHE A 359 -0.30 0.00 18.84
N GLY A 360 -0.94 -0.48 19.90
CA GLY A 360 -0.71 -1.83 20.43
C GLY A 360 0.42 -1.95 21.46
N CYS A 361 0.99 -0.84 21.94
CA CYS A 361 2.04 -0.89 22.97
C CYS A 361 1.57 -1.56 24.26
N ASN A 362 0.29 -1.37 24.63
CA ASN A 362 -0.34 -2.08 25.72
C ASN A 362 -1.49 -2.93 25.14
N PRO A 363 -1.36 -4.27 25.11
CA PRO A 363 -2.37 -5.14 24.52
C PRO A 363 -3.69 -5.14 25.31
N ASP A 364 -3.65 -4.81 26.59
CA ASP A 364 -4.82 -4.83 27.47
C ASP A 364 -5.62 -3.54 27.46
N LEU A 365 -5.21 -2.53 26.68
CA LEU A 365 -5.83 -1.18 26.64
C LEU A 365 -7.35 -1.18 26.44
N THR A 366 -7.91 -2.20 25.79
CA THR A 366 -9.37 -2.33 25.57
C THR A 366 -9.95 -3.62 26.12
N GLY A 367 -9.18 -4.41 26.87
CA GLY A 367 -9.64 -5.69 27.44
C GLY A 367 -10.02 -6.77 26.41
N THR A 368 -9.62 -6.63 25.13
CA THR A 368 -10.05 -7.52 24.03
C THR A 368 -8.93 -8.27 23.31
N ALA A 369 -7.64 -8.01 23.58
CA ALA A 369 -6.54 -8.58 22.80
C ALA A 369 -5.75 -9.64 23.59
N SER A 370 -6.28 -10.86 23.65
CA SER A 370 -5.49 -12.05 23.92
C SER A 370 -5.62 -13.01 22.73
N PRO A 371 -4.53 -13.34 22.01
CA PRO A 371 -3.14 -12.89 22.19
C PRO A 371 -2.92 -11.41 21.83
N PRO A 372 -1.83 -10.77 22.28
CA PRO A 372 -1.50 -9.39 21.91
C PRO A 372 -1.30 -9.27 20.40
N GLY A 373 -2.04 -8.35 19.76
CA GLY A 373 -1.88 -8.04 18.33
C GLY A 373 -0.49 -7.47 17.98
N PRO A 374 -0.21 -7.18 16.71
CA PRO A 374 1.06 -6.54 16.34
C PRO A 374 1.24 -5.16 16.99
N LEU A 375 2.49 -4.71 17.10
CA LEU A 375 2.78 -3.29 17.32
C LEU A 375 2.72 -2.58 15.96
N ILE A 376 2.00 -1.47 15.90
CA ILE A 376 1.83 -0.68 14.67
C ILE A 376 2.45 0.69 14.88
N VAL A 377 3.52 0.99 14.16
CA VAL A 377 4.09 2.34 14.07
C VAL A 377 3.43 3.05 12.90
N TYR A 378 2.50 3.95 13.21
CA TYR A 378 1.79 4.76 12.25
C TYR A 378 2.58 6.04 11.92
N LEU A 379 2.87 6.25 10.64
CA LEU A 379 3.57 7.43 10.12
C LEU A 379 2.61 8.20 9.19
N PRO A 380 2.05 9.34 9.64
CA PRO A 380 1.09 10.11 8.86
C PRO A 380 1.75 10.89 7.73
N ASN A 381 0.97 11.17 6.68
CA ASN A 381 1.28 12.22 5.72
C ASN A 381 1.10 13.62 6.34
N ALA A 382 2.06 14.06 7.14
CA ALA A 382 2.11 15.41 7.65
C ALA A 382 3.02 16.29 6.78
N PRO A 383 2.77 17.62 6.72
CA PRO A 383 3.61 18.53 5.96
C PRO A 383 4.90 18.84 6.75
N TYR A 384 5.93 18.02 6.55
CA TYR A 384 7.25 18.21 7.14
C TYR A 384 8.01 19.30 6.38
N SER A 385 8.33 19.04 5.12
CA SER A 385 9.06 19.94 4.21
C SER A 385 8.22 20.42 3.02
N TYR A 386 7.05 19.81 2.78
CA TYR A 386 6.12 20.25 1.75
C TYR A 386 4.66 19.86 2.05
N PHE A 387 3.72 20.61 1.50
CA PHE A 387 2.29 20.27 1.54
C PHE A 387 1.98 19.21 0.50
N SER A 388 2.25 17.95 0.83
CA SER A 388 2.03 16.83 -0.09
C SER A 388 0.57 16.37 -0.17
N ASN A 389 -0.39 17.07 0.44
CA ASN A 389 -1.80 16.67 0.48
C ASN A 389 -2.55 17.09 -0.80
N GLU A 390 -2.02 16.65 -1.93
CA GLU A 390 -2.59 16.87 -3.25
C GLU A 390 -3.80 15.98 -3.49
N THR A 391 -4.60 16.25 -4.53
CA THR A 391 -5.78 15.43 -4.83
C THR A 391 -5.38 14.02 -5.25
N THR A 392 -6.20 13.01 -4.94
CA THR A 392 -5.93 11.61 -5.34
C THR A 392 -5.89 11.43 -6.85
N PHE A 393 -6.62 12.25 -7.60
CA PHE A 393 -6.74 12.15 -9.06
C PHE A 393 -5.77 13.05 -9.82
N GLN A 394 -4.86 13.75 -9.13
CA GLN A 394 -3.78 14.46 -9.79
C GLN A 394 -2.76 13.45 -10.33
N MET A 395 -2.61 13.44 -11.65
CA MET A 395 -1.79 12.49 -12.40
C MET A 395 -0.61 13.16 -13.10
N GLU A 396 -0.33 14.42 -12.78
CA GLU A 396 0.78 15.19 -13.33
C GLU A 396 1.43 16.03 -12.23
N TYR A 397 2.76 16.02 -12.20
CA TYR A 397 3.60 16.73 -11.25
C TYR A 397 4.88 17.19 -11.94
N THR A 398 5.25 18.45 -11.70
CA THR A 398 6.54 18.97 -12.16
C THR A 398 7.71 18.25 -11.48
N PRO A 399 8.90 18.26 -12.09
CA PRO A 399 10.11 17.69 -11.51
C PRO A 399 10.45 18.20 -10.10
N GLU A 400 10.12 19.43 -9.79
CA GLU A 400 10.34 20.05 -8.49
C GLU A 400 9.32 19.57 -7.45
N GLU A 401 8.05 19.46 -7.84
CA GLU A 401 6.95 19.01 -6.97
C GLU A 401 7.14 17.56 -6.53
N TRP A 402 7.29 16.62 -7.46
CA TRP A 402 7.36 15.20 -7.09
C TRP A 402 8.60 14.89 -6.24
N ARG A 403 9.74 15.54 -6.51
CA ARG A 403 10.95 15.40 -5.69
C ARG A 403 10.74 15.92 -4.28
N THR A 404 10.03 17.02 -4.14
CA THR A 404 9.76 17.61 -2.82
C THR A 404 8.70 16.80 -2.06
N ILE A 405 7.72 16.20 -2.74
CA ILE A 405 6.79 15.23 -2.15
C ILE A 405 7.53 13.99 -1.64
N MET A 406 8.45 13.43 -2.44
CA MET A 406 9.30 12.31 -2.00
C MET A 406 10.15 12.71 -0.79
N ARG A 407 10.74 13.91 -0.80
CA ARG A 407 11.50 14.42 0.35
C ARG A 407 10.63 14.54 1.60
N ASN A 408 9.40 15.02 1.48
CA ASN A 408 8.45 15.09 2.59
C ASN A 408 8.16 13.70 3.18
N GLY A 409 7.99 12.68 2.35
CA GLY A 409 7.84 11.29 2.78
C GLY A 409 9.07 10.78 3.56
N ALA A 410 10.27 11.08 3.09
CA ALA A 410 11.52 10.74 3.79
C ALA A 410 11.66 11.49 5.13
N ASP A 411 11.35 12.78 5.16
CA ASP A 411 11.39 13.61 6.37
C ASP A 411 10.37 13.12 7.41
N GLY A 412 9.19 12.67 6.98
CA GLY A 412 8.16 12.16 7.87
C GLY A 412 8.57 10.88 8.60
N VAL A 413 9.19 9.93 7.89
CA VAL A 413 9.61 8.66 8.50
C VAL A 413 10.92 8.76 9.30
N THR A 414 11.76 9.75 8.99
CA THR A 414 13.03 9.98 9.70
C THR A 414 12.94 11.07 10.75
N LEU A 415 11.80 11.75 10.89
CA LEU A 415 11.66 12.97 11.70
C LEU A 415 12.71 14.03 11.33
N ALA A 416 12.82 14.28 10.02
CA ALA A 416 13.81 15.14 9.39
C ALA A 416 15.25 14.73 9.76
N ASN A 417 15.57 13.46 9.47
CA ASN A 417 16.85 12.83 9.80
C ASN A 417 17.24 13.00 11.28
N SER A 418 16.29 12.68 12.17
CA SER A 418 16.40 12.81 13.63
C SER A 418 16.56 14.25 14.15
N SER A 419 16.40 15.28 13.32
CA SER A 419 16.51 16.68 13.75
C SER A 419 15.37 17.10 14.68
N LEU A 420 14.17 16.55 14.50
CA LEU A 420 13.01 16.83 15.37
C LEU A 420 12.99 15.97 16.63
N ASP A 421 13.68 14.83 16.60
CA ASP A 421 13.87 13.96 17.75
C ASP A 421 15.15 13.14 17.61
N ALA A 422 16.19 13.55 18.34
CA ALA A 422 17.52 12.91 18.28
C ALA A 422 17.50 11.44 18.73
N GLN A 423 16.49 11.01 19.48
CA GLN A 423 16.33 9.62 19.90
C GLN A 423 15.46 8.80 18.94
N TRP A 424 14.96 9.39 17.86
CA TRP A 424 14.07 8.70 16.92
C TRP A 424 14.55 7.32 16.45
N PRO A 425 15.84 7.12 16.06
CA PRO A 425 16.32 5.81 15.67
C PRO A 425 16.20 4.79 16.80
N ALA A 426 16.58 5.17 18.03
CA ALA A 426 16.42 4.32 19.22
C ALA A 426 14.96 3.92 19.42
N ARG A 427 14.04 4.87 19.20
CA ARG A 427 12.60 4.63 19.36
C ARG A 427 12.03 3.67 18.32
N VAL A 428 12.48 3.77 17.08
CA VAL A 428 12.18 2.78 16.02
C VAL A 428 12.78 1.42 16.37
N GLY A 429 14.02 1.38 16.89
CA GLY A 429 14.64 0.14 17.37
C GLY A 429 13.87 -0.53 18.51
N CYS A 430 13.41 0.25 19.48
CA CYS A 430 12.54 -0.22 20.55
C CYS A 430 11.23 -0.80 20.01
N ALA A 431 10.61 -0.16 19.01
CA ALA A 431 9.41 -0.68 18.36
C ALA A 431 9.66 -2.02 17.65
N ILE A 432 10.79 -2.15 16.94
CA ILE A 432 11.19 -3.40 16.26
C ILE A 432 11.38 -4.55 17.27
N LEU A 433 11.99 -4.28 18.43
CA LEU A 433 12.25 -5.32 19.42
C LEU A 433 11.08 -5.61 20.35
N GLU A 434 10.08 -4.73 20.44
CA GLU A 434 9.04 -4.74 21.46
C GLU A 434 8.42 -6.12 21.68
N ARG A 435 7.92 -6.74 20.60
CA ARG A 435 7.23 -8.04 20.67
C ARG A 435 8.16 -9.18 21.03
N SER A 436 9.41 -9.12 20.57
CA SER A 436 10.41 -10.13 20.94
C SER A 436 10.79 -10.02 22.41
N LEU A 437 11.02 -8.81 22.93
CA LEU A 437 11.42 -8.58 24.32
C LEU A 437 10.33 -9.05 25.30
N ARG A 438 9.06 -8.81 24.97
CA ARG A 438 7.95 -9.38 25.76
C ARG A 438 7.95 -10.90 25.73
N ARG A 439 8.10 -11.49 24.54
CA ARG A 439 8.03 -12.94 24.35
C ARG A 439 9.14 -13.67 25.11
N THR A 440 10.36 -13.13 25.10
CA THR A 440 11.52 -13.71 25.80
C THR A 440 11.54 -13.35 27.28
N GLY A 441 10.66 -12.47 27.75
CA GLY A 441 10.71 -11.94 29.12
C GLY A 441 11.92 -11.04 29.39
N THR A 442 12.61 -10.58 28.34
CA THR A 442 13.77 -9.69 28.47
C THR A 442 13.32 -8.31 28.91
N LYS A 443 13.98 -7.76 29.93
CA LYS A 443 13.67 -6.41 30.44
C LYS A 443 13.89 -5.36 29.35
N PHE A 444 12.93 -4.47 29.19
CA PHE A 444 13.05 -3.33 28.28
C PHE A 444 14.21 -2.40 28.70
N PRO A 445 15.04 -1.93 27.75
CA PRO A 445 15.96 -0.84 28.00
C PRO A 445 15.22 0.43 28.43
N SER A 446 15.79 1.24 29.32
CA SER A 446 15.12 2.45 29.84
C SER A 446 14.74 3.46 28.74
N LYS A 447 15.54 3.55 27.67
CA LYS A 447 15.22 4.38 26.49
C LYS A 447 13.92 3.93 25.80
N CYS A 448 13.58 2.64 25.89
CA CYS A 448 12.33 2.12 25.34
C CYS A 448 11.12 2.51 26.19
N ASP A 449 11.27 2.59 27.52
CA ASP A 449 10.19 3.07 28.39
C ASP A 449 9.85 4.54 28.08
N GLU A 450 10.87 5.40 27.93
CA GLU A 450 10.71 6.79 27.49
C GLU A 450 10.06 6.90 26.10
N CYS A 451 10.48 6.02 25.17
CA CYS A 451 9.91 5.93 23.84
C CYS A 451 8.40 5.68 23.88
N PHE A 452 8.00 4.63 24.59
CA PHE A 452 6.61 4.21 24.64
C PHE A 452 5.75 5.21 25.40
N ALA A 453 6.27 5.86 26.45
CA ALA A 453 5.57 6.95 27.13
C ALA A 453 5.23 8.12 26.19
N ARG A 454 6.07 8.40 25.18
CA ARG A 454 5.91 9.55 24.29
C ARG A 454 5.08 9.25 23.02
N TYR A 455 5.27 8.08 22.43
CA TYR A 455 4.66 7.75 21.13
C TYR A 455 3.48 6.78 21.20
N CYS A 456 3.32 6.04 22.29
CA CYS A 456 2.19 5.14 22.39
C CYS A 456 0.89 5.90 22.60
N TRP A 457 -0.10 5.56 21.81
CA TRP A 457 -1.46 5.93 22.13
C TRP A 457 -1.93 5.15 23.36
N ASN A 458 -2.46 5.87 24.33
CA ASN A 458 -2.82 5.38 25.67
C ASN A 458 -4.32 5.07 25.82
N GLY A 459 -5.08 5.11 24.73
CA GLY A 459 -6.54 4.93 24.77
C GLY A 459 -7.35 6.21 25.00
N THR A 460 -6.72 7.38 25.15
CA THR A 460 -7.45 8.65 25.24
C THR A 460 -8.28 8.91 23.99
N VAL A 461 -9.51 9.39 24.17
CA VAL A 461 -10.49 9.70 23.11
C VAL A 461 -10.91 11.16 23.25
N ASN A 462 -11.05 11.88 22.13
CA ASN A 462 -11.63 13.22 22.08
C ASN A 462 -12.52 13.36 20.84
N GLU A 463 -13.82 13.11 21.04
CA GLU A 463 -14.85 13.12 19.99
C GLU A 463 -15.40 14.52 19.65
N THR A 464 -14.82 15.57 20.23
CA THR A 464 -15.28 16.95 19.97
C THR A 464 -15.11 17.27 18.49
N THR A 465 -16.17 17.73 17.82
CA THR A 465 -16.06 18.22 16.44
C THR A 465 -15.14 19.45 16.40
N PRO A 466 -14.06 19.45 15.60
CA PRO A 466 -13.18 20.60 15.46
C PRO A 466 -13.95 21.85 15.03
N ALA A 467 -13.74 22.97 15.74
CA ALA A 467 -14.43 24.24 15.45
C ALA A 467 -14.02 24.87 14.11
N GLU A 468 -12.84 24.50 13.60
CA GLU A 468 -12.29 24.98 12.33
C GLU A 468 -11.94 23.81 11.41
N VAL A 469 -11.96 24.09 10.10
CA VAL A 469 -11.46 23.16 9.09
C VAL A 469 -9.98 22.91 9.36
N TYR A 470 -9.59 21.63 9.42
CA TYR A 470 -8.20 21.26 9.66
C TYR A 470 -7.26 21.86 8.61
N SER A 471 -6.36 22.75 9.06
CA SER A 471 -5.33 23.39 8.23
C SER A 471 -3.98 23.23 8.90
N PRO A 472 -3.14 22.27 8.47
CA PRO A 472 -1.86 22.02 9.13
C PRO A 472 -0.82 23.09 8.81
N ALA A 473 0.01 23.43 9.79
CA ALA A 473 1.23 24.20 9.54
C ALA A 473 2.39 23.25 9.21
N MET A 474 3.31 23.76 8.36
CA MET A 474 4.61 23.14 8.10
C MET A 474 5.35 22.83 9.40
N ILE A 475 5.85 21.60 9.55
CA ILE A 475 6.58 21.18 10.76
C ILE A 475 8.01 21.72 10.73
N LEU A 476 8.68 21.65 9.57
CA LEU A 476 9.98 22.29 9.38
C LEU A 476 9.74 23.73 8.94
N THR A 477 10.02 24.68 9.83
CA THR A 477 10.05 26.09 9.46
C THR A 477 11.36 26.37 8.73
N SER A 478 11.30 26.68 7.44
CA SER A 478 12.48 27.18 6.74
C SER A 478 12.89 28.53 7.34
N SER A 479 14.14 28.63 7.79
CA SER A 479 14.82 29.91 7.94
C SER A 479 15.21 30.44 6.55
N ALA A 480 14.22 30.71 5.69
CA ALA A 480 14.40 31.43 4.43
C ALA A 480 13.04 31.80 3.83
N GLY A 481 12.69 33.09 3.96
CA GLY A 481 11.87 33.84 2.99
C GLY A 481 10.46 33.33 2.68
N ARG A 482 9.45 33.98 3.27
CA ARG A 482 8.13 34.12 2.65
C ARG A 482 8.29 34.51 1.18
N ARG A 483 8.03 33.60 0.25
CA ARG A 483 7.49 33.92 -1.07
C ARG A 483 6.11 33.30 -1.12
N GLY A 484 5.10 34.13 -0.88
CA GLY A 484 3.72 33.75 -1.11
C GLY A 484 3.56 33.38 -2.58
N VAL A 485 3.17 32.14 -2.84
CA VAL A 485 2.57 31.76 -4.11
C VAL A 485 1.08 32.05 -3.95
N GLY A 486 0.57 32.92 -4.81
CA GLY A 486 -0.78 33.45 -4.77
C GLY A 486 -1.83 32.36 -4.84
N TRP A 487 -2.89 32.58 -4.07
CA TRP A 487 -4.12 31.80 -4.12
C TRP A 487 -4.73 31.93 -5.51
N TRP A 488 -4.73 30.85 -6.30
CA TRP A 488 -5.63 30.77 -7.45
C TRP A 488 -7.00 30.31 -6.95
N LEU A 489 -7.91 31.27 -6.84
CA LEU A 489 -9.34 31.04 -6.76
C LEU A 489 -9.80 30.36 -8.04
N VAL A 490 -9.88 29.03 -8.05
CA VAL A 490 -10.66 28.30 -9.05
C VAL A 490 -12.10 28.29 -8.54
N GLY A 491 -13.02 28.80 -9.35
CA GLY A 491 -14.39 29.14 -9.00
C GLY A 491 -15.15 28.00 -8.34
N TRP A 492 -15.80 28.32 -7.23
CA TRP A 492 -16.77 27.47 -6.55
C TRP A 492 -18.01 27.30 -7.44
N GLY A 493 -18.03 26.24 -8.24
CA GLY A 493 -19.24 25.65 -8.80
C GLY A 493 -19.85 24.72 -7.76
N LEU A 494 -21.09 25.01 -7.36
CA LEU A 494 -21.90 24.29 -6.37
C LEU A 494 -21.91 22.76 -6.58
N VAL A 495 -21.17 22.02 -5.75
CA VAL A 495 -21.44 20.60 -5.49
C VAL A 495 -21.43 20.38 -3.98
N GLY A 496 -22.53 19.80 -3.50
CA GLY A 496 -22.95 19.75 -2.11
C GLY A 496 -21.96 19.10 -1.15
N TRP A 497 -22.07 19.55 0.09
CA TRP A 497 -21.26 19.16 1.24
C TRP A 497 -21.33 17.65 1.52
N GLY A 498 -20.16 17.02 1.51
CA GLY A 498 -19.92 15.72 2.11
C GLY A 498 -18.60 15.78 2.85
N PHE A 499 -18.64 15.63 4.17
CA PHE A 499 -17.48 15.43 5.03
C PHE A 499 -16.82 14.10 4.59
N GLN A 500 -15.95 14.13 3.59
CA GLN A 500 -15.30 12.92 3.10
C GLN A 500 -13.79 13.08 2.99
N ALA A 501 -13.14 12.19 3.74
CA ALA A 501 -11.82 11.66 3.49
C ALA A 501 -10.63 12.54 3.92
N LEU A 502 -10.39 12.58 5.23
CA LEU A 502 -9.02 12.50 5.76
C LEU A 502 -8.42 11.14 5.30
N VAL A 503 -8.09 11.01 4.01
CA VAL A 503 -7.22 9.93 3.52
C VAL A 503 -5.81 10.31 3.92
N ALA A 504 -5.50 10.12 5.19
CA ALA A 504 -4.13 10.16 5.65
C ALA A 504 -3.38 9.05 4.89
N TRP A 505 -2.47 9.46 4.01
CA TRP A 505 -1.48 8.56 3.48
C TRP A 505 -0.62 8.02 4.63
N LEU A 506 -0.27 6.74 4.55
CA LEU A 506 0.20 5.94 5.67
C LEU A 506 1.33 5.03 5.21
N VAL A 507 2.48 5.16 5.88
CA VAL A 507 3.46 4.08 6.00
C VAL A 507 3.31 3.52 7.40
N VAL A 508 2.99 2.22 7.48
CA VAL A 508 2.95 1.52 8.75
C VAL A 508 4.11 0.54 8.79
N LEU A 509 4.91 0.62 9.84
CA LEU A 509 5.74 -0.50 10.27
C LEU A 509 4.87 -1.35 11.20
N VAL A 510 4.42 -2.50 10.70
CA VAL A 510 3.81 -3.53 11.52
C VAL A 510 4.92 -4.44 12.02
N VAL A 511 5.04 -4.58 13.33
CA VAL A 511 5.97 -5.55 13.93
C VAL A 511 5.13 -6.68 14.50
N TRP A 512 5.34 -7.87 13.94
CA TRP A 512 4.64 -9.09 14.36
C TRP A 512 5.60 -10.28 14.47
N ILE A 513 5.04 -11.40 14.93
CA ILE A 513 5.74 -12.69 15.05
C ILE A 513 5.18 -13.63 14.00
#